data_AF-A0AAD4HJ45-F1
#
_entry.id   AF-A0AAD4HJ45-F1
#
_cell.length_a   1.000
_cell.length_b   1.000
_cell.length_c   1.000
_cell.angle_alpha   90.00
_cell.angle_beta   90.00
_cell.angle_gamma   90.00
#
_symmetry.space_group_name_H-M   'P 1'
#
loop_
_entity.id
_entity.type
_entity.pdbx_description
1 polymer ?
#
loop_
_entity_poly.entity_id
_entity_poly.type
_entity_poly.pdbx_seq_one_letter_code
_entity_poly.pdbx_strand_id
1 'polypeptide(L)'
;MFTNTVQPNIVSLFSSTSSEPLSLFSQQTDESLAADSFIHFLNDASSLPPPSPPAVLCSMPALDDRDEPNIGYGLHQTVLHIQSPTLRMTFIRSPPITDPGDRDLGLKHKWLHLQVRNVGREWSFDIGIVDKSGRRGVVRCSTFQVHDVYDFPRFSESIFDADHSVIYAHLLTSSYQKEPKLAISPVPNAQPVLHLPLLFPQPSSRPLTAWSTITLNLPSLIPHFSTFAGMHQLDDGEDGRHDINHPVTLSAINAPVPSGTYSHLSFIKIYATCRLRRIWLSDLLPGSQVPWEFELYGT
;
A
#
# COMPACT_ATOMS: atom_id res chain seq x y z
N MET A 1 -11.34 -13.72 10.10
CA MET A 1 -11.32 -14.67 8.98
C MET A 1 -10.36 -15.81 9.28
N PHE A 2 -9.10 -15.52 9.63
CA PHE A 2 -8.02 -16.48 9.87
C PHE A 2 -7.53 -16.56 11.33
N THR A 3 -8.20 -15.89 12.27
CA THR A 3 -7.78 -15.84 13.69
C THR A 3 -7.67 -17.21 14.35
N ASN A 4 -8.57 -18.13 13.97
CA ASN A 4 -8.68 -19.47 14.55
C ASN A 4 -8.13 -20.57 13.62
N THR A 5 -7.41 -20.19 12.56
CA THR A 5 -6.77 -21.15 11.65
C THR A 5 -5.30 -21.30 11.98
N VAL A 6 -4.71 -22.45 11.67
CA VAL A 6 -3.25 -22.62 11.68
C VAL A 6 -2.67 -21.68 10.63
N GLN A 7 -1.73 -20.83 11.03
CA GLN A 7 -1.07 -19.87 10.15
C GLN A 7 0.36 -20.37 9.89
N PRO A 8 0.67 -20.94 8.71
CA PRO A 8 2.03 -21.34 8.36
C PRO A 8 2.93 -20.10 8.22
N ASN A 9 4.24 -20.30 8.12
CA ASN A 9 5.22 -19.20 8.02
C ASN A 9 4.99 -18.26 6.84
N ILE A 10 4.32 -18.71 5.78
CA ILE A 10 3.94 -17.91 4.61
C ILE A 10 2.46 -18.13 4.33
N VAL A 11 1.70 -17.05 4.17
CA VAL A 11 0.29 -17.10 3.75
C VAL A 11 0.11 -16.22 2.53
N SER A 12 -0.30 -16.82 1.40
CA SER A 12 -0.71 -16.06 0.21
C SER A 12 -2.15 -15.61 0.34
N LEU A 13 -2.38 -14.30 0.26
CA LEU A 13 -3.72 -13.71 0.24
C LEU A 13 -4.27 -13.57 -1.18
N PHE A 14 -3.39 -13.23 -2.12
CA PHE A 14 -3.75 -13.04 -3.52
C PHE A 14 -2.67 -13.62 -4.42
N SER A 15 -3.09 -14.33 -5.46
CA SER A 15 -2.25 -14.71 -6.58
C SER A 15 -3.06 -14.63 -7.87
N SER A 16 -2.59 -13.83 -8.81
CA SER A 16 -3.20 -13.63 -10.12
C SER A 16 -3.30 -14.89 -10.99
N THR A 17 -2.54 -15.93 -10.67
CA THR A 17 -2.57 -17.23 -11.35
C THR A 17 -3.39 -18.29 -10.61
N SER A 18 -4.08 -17.92 -9.52
CA SER A 18 -5.03 -18.79 -8.84
C SER A 18 -6.27 -19.02 -9.71
N SER A 19 -7.01 -20.11 -9.47
CA SER A 19 -8.30 -20.35 -10.12
C SER A 19 -9.37 -19.34 -9.67
N GLU A 20 -9.30 -18.90 -8.41
CA GLU A 20 -10.23 -17.93 -7.81
C GLU A 20 -9.46 -16.81 -7.09
N PRO A 21 -8.72 -15.94 -7.82
CA PRO A 21 -7.80 -14.98 -7.22
C PRO A 21 -8.45 -13.98 -6.25
N LEU A 22 -9.72 -13.64 -6.50
CA LEU A 22 -10.46 -12.62 -5.75
C LEU A 22 -11.46 -13.19 -4.75
N SER A 23 -11.41 -14.51 -4.47
CA SER A 23 -12.32 -15.18 -3.52
C SER A 23 -12.34 -14.58 -2.11
N LEU A 24 -11.23 -13.96 -1.68
CA LEU A 24 -11.10 -13.27 -0.39
C LEU A 24 -11.28 -11.75 -0.49
N PHE A 25 -11.68 -11.21 -1.64
CA PHE A 25 -11.72 -9.78 -1.91
C PHE A 25 -13.10 -9.31 -2.35
N SER A 26 -13.56 -8.20 -1.79
CA SER A 26 -14.61 -7.40 -2.44
C SER A 26 -13.97 -6.49 -3.48
N GLN A 27 -14.70 -6.26 -4.58
CA GLN A 27 -14.31 -5.36 -5.65
C GLN A 27 -15.23 -4.14 -5.62
N GLN A 28 -14.66 -2.95 -5.83
CA GLN A 28 -15.40 -1.72 -6.03
C GLN A 28 -14.83 -1.00 -7.24
N THR A 29 -15.70 -0.48 -8.09
CA THR A 29 -15.35 0.32 -9.27
C THR A 29 -16.21 1.57 -9.29
N ASP A 30 -15.68 2.66 -9.84
CA ASP A 30 -16.44 3.88 -10.09
C ASP A 30 -17.35 3.73 -11.32
N GLU A 31 -18.62 3.41 -11.08
CA GLU A 31 -19.62 3.20 -12.14
C GLU A 31 -19.86 4.46 -12.99
N SER A 32 -19.59 5.66 -12.44
CA SER A 32 -19.74 6.92 -13.18
C SER A 32 -18.68 7.09 -14.28
N LEU A 33 -17.59 6.31 -14.23
CA LEU A 33 -16.47 6.34 -15.14
C LEU A 33 -16.15 4.94 -15.69
N ALA A 34 -17.17 4.19 -16.11
CA ALA A 34 -17.05 2.79 -16.54
C ALA A 34 -16.06 2.55 -17.71
N ALA A 35 -15.72 3.58 -18.49
CA ALA A 35 -14.72 3.49 -19.55
C ALA A 35 -13.27 3.46 -19.01
N ASP A 36 -13.03 4.07 -17.86
CA ASP A 36 -11.69 4.25 -17.28
C ASP A 36 -11.52 3.50 -15.95
N SER A 37 -12.62 3.06 -15.33
CA SER A 37 -12.67 2.44 -14.01
C SER A 37 -13.06 0.97 -14.06
N PHE A 38 -12.08 0.08 -13.94
CA PHE A 38 -12.31 -1.37 -14.00
C PHE A 38 -11.22 -2.18 -13.32
N ILE A 39 -11.55 -3.43 -13.04
CA ILE A 39 -10.67 -4.49 -12.54
C ILE A 39 -10.71 -5.62 -13.56
N HIS A 40 -9.56 -6.01 -14.12
CA HIS A 40 -9.50 -6.97 -15.21
C HIS A 40 -8.22 -7.80 -15.20
N PHE A 41 -8.31 -9.08 -15.56
CA PHE A 41 -7.14 -9.95 -15.71
C PHE A 41 -6.61 -9.90 -17.14
N LEU A 42 -5.31 -9.64 -17.27
CA LEU A 42 -4.61 -9.61 -18.57
C LEU A 42 -3.20 -10.16 -18.43
N ASN A 43 -2.59 -10.50 -19.54
CA ASN A 43 -1.17 -10.83 -19.63
C ASN A 43 -0.33 -9.54 -19.58
N ASP A 44 0.66 -9.46 -18.69
CA ASP A 44 1.40 -8.22 -18.46
C ASP A 44 2.20 -7.73 -19.69
N ALA A 45 2.85 -8.64 -20.43
CA ALA A 45 3.61 -8.27 -21.63
C ALA A 45 2.71 -7.81 -22.79
N SER A 46 1.63 -8.53 -23.07
CA SER A 46 0.77 -8.25 -24.25
C SER A 46 -0.43 -7.36 -23.97
N SER A 47 -0.81 -7.16 -22.70
CA SER A 47 -2.04 -6.47 -22.28
C SER A 47 -3.33 -7.10 -22.83
N LEU A 48 -3.31 -8.42 -23.07
CA LEU A 48 -4.45 -9.20 -23.57
C LEU A 48 -5.00 -10.18 -22.53
N PRO A 49 -6.31 -10.50 -22.54
CA PRO A 49 -7.33 -9.94 -23.43
C PRO A 49 -7.66 -8.48 -23.08
N PRO A 50 -8.18 -7.68 -24.03
CA PRO A 50 -8.68 -6.35 -23.71
C PRO A 50 -9.87 -6.45 -22.74
N PRO A 51 -10.12 -5.41 -21.93
CA PRO A 51 -11.31 -5.36 -21.09
C PRO A 51 -12.57 -5.27 -21.96
N SER A 52 -13.71 -5.66 -21.39
CA SER A 52 -15.00 -5.57 -22.10
C SER A 52 -15.41 -4.09 -22.27
N PRO A 53 -15.99 -3.68 -23.42
CA PRO A 53 -16.52 -2.34 -23.58
C PRO A 53 -17.52 -1.97 -22.46
N PRO A 54 -17.55 -0.70 -22.00
CA PRO A 54 -16.89 0.46 -22.58
C PRO A 54 -15.44 0.67 -22.10
N ALA A 55 -14.88 -0.24 -21.29
CA ALA A 55 -13.58 -0.06 -20.68
C ALA A 55 -12.43 -0.01 -21.70
N VAL A 56 -11.47 0.88 -21.48
CA VAL A 56 -10.29 1.07 -22.33
C VAL A 56 -9.02 1.10 -21.46
N LEU A 57 -8.02 0.31 -21.86
CA LEU A 57 -6.72 0.29 -21.18
C LEU A 57 -5.98 1.61 -21.36
N CYS A 58 -5.40 2.12 -20.27
CA CYS A 58 -4.48 3.25 -20.35
C CYS A 58 -3.15 2.82 -21.00
N SER A 59 -2.50 3.77 -21.66
CA SER A 59 -1.14 3.58 -22.17
C SER A 59 -0.18 3.28 -21.00
N MET A 60 0.57 2.19 -21.12
CA MET A 60 1.61 1.83 -20.16
C MET A 60 2.89 2.62 -20.46
N PRO A 61 3.71 2.97 -19.45
CA PRO A 61 5.07 3.45 -19.67
C PRO A 61 5.85 2.47 -20.55
N ALA A 62 6.59 3.00 -21.53
CA ALA A 62 7.37 2.19 -22.46
C ALA A 62 8.43 1.37 -21.70
N LEU A 63 8.57 0.11 -22.10
CA LEU A 63 9.54 -0.83 -21.52
C LEU A 63 10.81 -0.99 -22.37
N ASP A 64 10.89 -0.32 -23.51
CA ASP A 64 12.02 -0.47 -24.44
C ASP A 64 12.10 0.77 -25.35
N ASP A 65 12.72 1.84 -24.85
CA ASP A 65 13.21 2.92 -25.72
C ASP A 65 14.73 2.89 -25.65
N ARG A 66 15.37 2.73 -26.83
CA ARG A 66 16.83 2.55 -26.94
C ARG A 66 17.64 3.78 -26.50
N ASP A 67 16.97 4.91 -26.33
CA ASP A 67 17.58 6.21 -26.05
C ASP A 67 17.18 6.79 -24.66
N GLU A 68 16.35 6.09 -23.87
CA GLU A 68 15.88 6.52 -22.53
C GLU A 68 16.14 5.44 -21.46
N PRO A 69 16.28 5.78 -20.17
CA PRO A 69 16.47 4.78 -19.12
C PRO A 69 15.26 3.84 -19.06
N ASN A 70 15.52 2.56 -19.34
CA ASN A 70 14.52 1.51 -19.41
C ASN A 70 13.89 1.28 -18.02
N ILE A 71 12.58 0.97 -17.96
CA ILE A 71 11.86 0.66 -16.72
C ILE A 71 11.94 -0.85 -16.39
N GLY A 72 12.31 -1.68 -17.36
CA GLY A 72 12.56 -3.12 -17.26
C GLY A 72 11.56 -3.94 -18.06
N TYR A 73 11.75 -5.25 -18.13
CA TYR A 73 10.85 -6.13 -18.87
C TYR A 73 9.52 -6.39 -18.13
N GLY A 74 8.47 -6.58 -18.91
CA GLY A 74 7.18 -7.07 -18.44
C GLY A 74 7.23 -8.57 -18.14
N LEU A 75 6.18 -9.09 -17.52
CA LEU A 75 6.03 -10.52 -17.25
C LEU A 75 5.16 -11.17 -18.33
N HIS A 76 5.55 -12.35 -18.79
CA HIS A 76 4.71 -13.18 -19.65
C HIS A 76 3.67 -13.98 -18.84
N GLN A 77 2.98 -13.31 -17.91
CA GLN A 77 2.05 -13.93 -16.96
C GLN A 77 0.76 -13.13 -16.85
N THR A 78 -0.33 -13.83 -16.47
CA THR A 78 -1.59 -13.19 -16.09
C THR A 78 -1.41 -12.39 -14.81
N VAL A 79 -1.89 -11.16 -14.81
CA VAL A 79 -1.86 -10.23 -13.68
C VAL A 79 -3.22 -9.53 -13.57
N LEU A 80 -3.51 -9.01 -12.38
CA LEU A 80 -4.70 -8.19 -12.17
C LEU A 80 -4.38 -6.73 -12.48
N HIS A 81 -5.05 -6.15 -13.46
CA HIS A 81 -5.00 -4.72 -13.77
C HIS A 81 -6.16 -4.02 -13.09
N ILE A 82 -5.86 -2.98 -12.31
CA ILE A 82 -6.87 -2.14 -11.67
C ILE A 82 -6.64 -0.72 -12.18
N GLN A 83 -7.66 -0.13 -12.80
CA GLN A 83 -7.57 1.19 -13.42
C GLN A 83 -8.70 2.08 -12.94
N SER A 84 -8.39 3.36 -12.72
CA SER A 84 -9.36 4.43 -12.48
C SER A 84 -8.63 5.78 -12.48
N PRO A 85 -9.26 6.87 -12.94
CA PRO A 85 -8.77 8.23 -12.69
C PRO A 85 -9.08 8.69 -11.25
N THR A 86 -10.04 8.05 -10.55
CA THR A 86 -10.46 8.35 -9.18
C THR A 86 -9.97 7.26 -8.22
N LEU A 87 -8.77 7.45 -7.67
CA LEU A 87 -8.10 6.43 -6.83
C LEU A 87 -8.99 5.85 -5.74
N ARG A 88 -9.75 6.68 -5.02
CA ARG A 88 -10.52 6.24 -3.85
C ARG A 88 -11.72 5.34 -4.19
N MET A 89 -12.24 5.41 -5.41
CA MET A 89 -13.53 4.80 -5.77
C MET A 89 -13.39 3.43 -6.43
N THR A 90 -12.19 3.10 -6.91
CA THR A 90 -11.91 1.80 -7.53
C THR A 90 -10.81 1.07 -6.75
N PHE A 91 -11.15 -0.07 -6.16
CA PHE A 91 -10.23 -0.86 -5.33
C PHE A 91 -10.67 -2.30 -5.18
N ILE A 92 -9.74 -3.13 -4.71
CA ILE A 92 -10.05 -4.43 -4.08
C ILE A 92 -9.74 -4.35 -2.59
N ARG A 93 -10.54 -5.03 -1.75
CA ARG A 93 -10.29 -5.13 -0.31
C ARG A 93 -10.45 -6.55 0.18
N SER A 94 -9.48 -7.02 0.96
CA SER A 94 -9.60 -8.23 1.76
C SER A 94 -9.52 -7.87 3.25
N PRO A 95 -10.44 -8.33 4.09
CA PRO A 95 -11.57 -9.19 3.75
C PRO A 95 -12.65 -8.41 2.99
N PRO A 96 -13.61 -9.09 2.34
CA PRO A 96 -14.69 -8.41 1.63
C PRO A 96 -15.49 -7.50 2.55
N ILE A 97 -15.86 -6.31 2.07
CA ILE A 97 -16.77 -5.41 2.80
C ILE A 97 -18.14 -6.12 2.89
N THR A 98 -18.51 -6.52 4.10
CA THR A 98 -19.83 -7.09 4.43
C THR A 98 -20.42 -6.30 5.61
N ASP A 99 -21.71 -6.53 5.92
CA ASP A 99 -22.49 -5.86 6.97
C ASP A 99 -21.72 -5.54 8.28
N PRO A 100 -22.14 -4.50 9.03
CA PRO A 100 -21.39 -3.94 10.16
C PRO A 100 -21.16 -4.96 11.30
N GLY A 101 -20.03 -5.65 11.19
CA GLY A 101 -19.46 -6.61 12.12
C GLY A 101 -18.04 -7.01 11.69
N ASP A 102 -17.34 -6.04 11.07
CA ASP A 102 -16.07 -6.11 10.32
C ASP A 102 -15.21 -7.31 10.72
N ARG A 103 -15.26 -8.38 9.90
CA ARG A 103 -14.44 -9.57 10.11
C ARG A 103 -13.00 -9.20 9.80
N ASP A 104 -12.13 -9.07 10.79
CA ASP A 104 -10.69 -8.91 10.52
C ASP A 104 -10.10 -10.12 9.81
N LEU A 105 -9.07 -9.91 8.98
CA LEU A 105 -8.24 -10.99 8.45
C LEU A 105 -7.67 -11.83 9.61
N GLY A 106 -7.06 -11.20 10.61
CA GLY A 106 -6.54 -11.89 11.78
C GLY A 106 -5.20 -12.57 11.55
N LEU A 107 -4.43 -12.12 10.55
CA LEU A 107 -3.13 -12.70 10.18
C LEU A 107 -2.02 -12.07 11.03
N LYS A 108 -1.24 -12.91 11.71
CA LYS A 108 -0.29 -12.49 12.75
C LYS A 108 1.15 -12.29 12.26
N HIS A 109 1.39 -12.58 10.99
CA HIS A 109 2.70 -12.48 10.35
C HIS A 109 3.30 -11.08 10.47
N LYS A 110 4.62 -11.01 10.55
CA LYS A 110 5.33 -9.73 10.73
C LYS A 110 5.55 -8.99 9.42
N TRP A 111 5.65 -9.70 8.31
CA TRP A 111 5.98 -9.10 7.02
C TRP A 111 4.82 -9.21 6.06
N LEU A 112 4.53 -8.11 5.37
CA LEU A 112 3.59 -8.04 4.25
C LEU A 112 4.37 -7.74 2.98
N HIS A 113 4.07 -8.47 1.92
CA HIS A 113 4.71 -8.32 0.62
C HIS A 113 3.68 -8.15 -0.49
N LEU A 114 3.95 -7.22 -1.41
CA LEU A 114 3.13 -6.96 -2.59
C LEU A 114 4.02 -6.93 -3.83
N GLN A 115 3.67 -7.73 -4.84
CA GLN A 115 4.28 -7.63 -6.17
C GLN A 115 3.38 -6.80 -7.06
N VAL A 116 3.85 -5.60 -7.38
CA VAL A 116 3.11 -4.59 -8.11
C VAL A 116 3.95 -3.97 -9.22
N ARG A 117 3.28 -3.54 -10.27
CA ARG A 117 3.85 -2.71 -11.34
C ARG A 117 3.05 -1.43 -11.45
N ASN A 118 3.75 -0.30 -11.43
CA ASN A 118 3.16 1.01 -11.65
C ASN A 118 2.74 1.15 -13.12
N VAL A 119 1.54 1.67 -13.36
CA VAL A 119 1.01 1.95 -14.71
C VAL A 119 1.27 3.40 -15.15
N GLY A 120 2.18 4.11 -14.47
CA GLY A 120 2.56 5.48 -14.79
C GLY A 120 1.63 6.55 -14.21
N ARG A 121 0.88 6.21 -13.15
CA ARG A 121 -0.06 7.12 -12.47
C ARG A 121 0.16 7.07 -10.96
N GLU A 122 -0.42 8.04 -10.26
CA GLU A 122 -0.46 8.03 -8.80
C GLU A 122 -1.09 6.74 -8.28
N TRP A 123 -0.54 6.12 -7.24
CA TRP A 123 -1.03 4.86 -6.69
C TRP A 123 -0.99 4.86 -5.16
N SER A 124 -1.85 4.04 -4.53
CA SER A 124 -1.84 3.85 -3.08
C SER A 124 -2.42 2.50 -2.65
N PHE A 125 -2.13 2.12 -1.41
CA PHE A 125 -2.81 1.02 -0.73
C PHE A 125 -2.94 1.30 0.77
N ASP A 126 -3.94 0.70 1.38
CA ASP A 126 -4.19 0.77 2.81
C ASP A 126 -4.05 -0.60 3.46
N ILE A 127 -3.52 -0.62 4.68
CA ILE A 127 -3.57 -1.77 5.56
C ILE A 127 -4.13 -1.39 6.92
N GLY A 128 -5.01 -2.24 7.44
CA GLY A 128 -5.46 -2.14 8.81
C GLY A 128 -4.54 -2.92 9.73
N ILE A 129 -4.05 -2.28 10.79
CA ILE A 129 -3.24 -2.91 11.82
C ILE A 129 -3.93 -2.81 13.17
N VAL A 130 -3.74 -3.84 14.00
CA VAL A 130 -4.32 -3.93 15.34
C VAL A 130 -3.20 -4.24 16.33
N ASP A 131 -3.19 -3.54 17.46
CA ASP A 131 -2.29 -3.85 18.57
C ASP A 131 -2.91 -4.89 19.54
N LYS A 132 -2.11 -5.40 20.49
CA LYS A 132 -2.57 -6.40 21.47
C LYS A 132 -3.66 -5.88 22.42
N SER A 133 -3.83 -4.57 22.53
CA SER A 133 -4.90 -3.93 23.31
C SER A 133 -6.18 -3.76 22.49
N GLY A 134 -6.19 -4.19 21.22
CA GLY A 134 -7.35 -4.10 20.33
C GLY A 134 -7.50 -2.74 19.65
N ARG A 135 -6.53 -1.82 19.79
CA ARG A 135 -6.57 -0.51 19.14
C ARG A 135 -6.22 -0.66 17.67
N ARG A 136 -6.97 0.04 16.83
CA ARG A 136 -6.91 -0.09 15.37
C ARG A 136 -6.36 1.17 14.75
N GLY A 137 -5.56 1.00 13.71
CA GLY A 137 -5.09 2.09 12.87
C GLY A 137 -5.00 1.65 11.42
N VAL A 138 -5.03 2.61 10.51
CA VAL A 138 -4.82 2.39 9.09
C VAL A 138 -3.45 2.95 8.72
N VAL A 139 -2.64 2.18 8.01
CA VAL A 139 -1.44 2.69 7.36
C VAL A 139 -1.75 2.82 5.87
N ARG A 140 -1.60 4.03 5.34
CA ARG A 140 -1.77 4.34 3.92
C ARG A 140 -0.42 4.63 3.30
N CYS A 141 0.01 3.78 2.37
CA CYS A 141 1.19 4.00 1.56
C CYS A 141 0.77 4.59 0.22
N SER A 142 1.38 5.69 -0.23
CA SER A 142 1.00 6.33 -1.50
C SER A 142 2.12 7.10 -2.20
N THR A 143 2.05 7.16 -3.53
CA THR A 143 3.07 7.83 -4.36
C THR A 143 2.88 9.35 -4.52
N PHE A 144 1.74 9.90 -4.10
CA PHE A 144 1.39 11.33 -4.24
C PHE A 144 1.53 12.11 -2.93
N GLN A 145 2.13 11.49 -1.92
CA GLN A 145 2.62 12.18 -0.73
C GLN A 145 4.03 12.72 -0.99
N VAL A 146 4.21 13.50 -2.06
CA VAL A 146 5.47 14.11 -2.49
C VAL A 146 5.32 15.63 -2.36
N HIS A 147 6.33 16.33 -1.85
CA HIS A 147 6.32 17.79 -1.75
C HIS A 147 6.99 18.37 -2.99
N ASP A 148 6.38 19.35 -3.65
CA ASP A 148 7.08 20.18 -4.63
C ASP A 148 8.00 21.14 -3.87
N VAL A 149 9.32 20.91 -3.82
CA VAL A 149 10.32 21.98 -3.58
C VAL A 149 11.66 21.62 -4.25
N TYR A 150 12.22 22.63 -4.90
CA TYR A 150 13.48 22.70 -5.64
C TYR A 150 14.71 22.01 -5.01
N ASP A 151 15.46 21.37 -5.90
CA ASP A 151 16.84 20.84 -5.89
C ASP A 151 17.75 21.15 -4.67
N PHE A 152 18.08 20.13 -3.86
CA PHE A 152 19.25 20.08 -2.96
C PHE A 152 19.69 18.60 -2.72
N PRO A 153 20.99 18.34 -2.42
CA PRO A 153 21.60 17.02 -2.59
C PRO A 153 21.41 16.07 -1.40
N ARG A 154 21.61 14.79 -1.73
CA ARG A 154 21.22 13.54 -1.06
C ARG A 154 21.85 13.29 0.32
N PHE A 155 21.06 12.67 1.19
CA PHE A 155 21.51 11.59 2.07
C PHE A 155 20.59 10.38 1.85
N SER A 156 21.14 9.25 1.41
CA SER A 156 20.42 7.97 1.37
C SER A 156 21.39 6.82 1.64
N GLU A 157 21.31 6.22 2.83
CA GLU A 157 21.62 4.79 2.95
C GLU A 157 20.33 4.03 2.65
N SER A 158 20.14 3.77 1.36
CA SER A 158 19.19 2.78 0.88
C SER A 158 19.94 1.46 0.85
N ILE A 159 19.52 0.48 1.65
CA ILE A 159 19.92 -0.91 1.43
C ILE A 159 19.06 -1.41 0.27
N PHE A 160 19.42 -1.00 -0.94
CA PHE A 160 18.97 -1.70 -2.13
C PHE A 160 19.68 -3.06 -2.13
N ASP A 161 18.90 -4.13 -2.26
CA ASP A 161 19.48 -5.40 -2.68
C ASP A 161 20.04 -5.23 -4.10
N ALA A 162 21.09 -5.99 -4.44
CA ALA A 162 21.86 -5.84 -5.66
C ALA A 162 21.03 -5.91 -6.96
N ASP A 163 19.78 -6.41 -6.88
CA ASP A 163 18.84 -6.55 -7.99
C ASP A 163 17.80 -5.42 -8.12
N HIS A 164 17.86 -4.34 -7.31
CA HIS A 164 17.01 -3.14 -7.41
C HIS A 164 15.47 -3.35 -7.42
N SER A 165 14.99 -4.56 -7.17
CA SER A 165 13.60 -4.97 -7.38
C SER A 165 12.75 -4.99 -6.09
N VAL A 166 13.39 -4.81 -4.94
CA VAL A 166 12.75 -4.84 -3.62
C VAL A 166 12.71 -3.42 -3.04
N ILE A 167 11.50 -2.93 -2.78
CA ILE A 167 11.25 -1.67 -2.08
C ILE A 167 10.97 -2.01 -0.63
N TYR A 168 11.87 -1.63 0.27
CA TYR A 168 11.50 -1.50 1.67
C TYR A 168 10.83 -0.15 1.85
N ALA A 169 9.54 -0.13 2.22
CA ALA A 169 8.97 1.08 2.79
C ALA A 169 9.46 1.20 4.24
N HIS A 170 10.77 1.38 4.39
CA HIS A 170 11.27 2.12 5.54
C HIS A 170 10.78 3.56 5.40
N LEU A 171 10.71 4.29 6.51
CA LEU A 171 10.49 5.74 6.51
C LEU A 171 11.68 6.41 5.81
N LEU A 172 11.73 6.28 4.49
CA LEU A 172 12.67 6.98 3.64
C LEU A 172 12.14 8.41 3.63
N THR A 173 12.72 9.24 4.48
CA THR A 173 12.62 10.69 4.35
C THR A 173 13.56 11.09 3.22
N SER A 174 13.16 10.82 1.96
CA SER A 174 13.77 11.48 0.81
C SER A 174 13.34 12.95 0.82
N SER A 175 14.22 13.86 0.41
CA SER A 175 13.93 15.31 0.32
C SER A 175 12.76 15.64 -0.61
N TYR A 176 12.30 14.70 -1.44
CA TYR A 176 11.14 14.83 -2.33
C TYR A 176 9.84 14.32 -1.70
N GLN A 177 9.88 13.56 -0.61
CA GLN A 177 8.69 12.93 -0.01
C GLN A 177 8.11 13.80 1.11
N LYS A 178 6.78 13.94 1.17
CA LYS A 178 6.09 14.50 2.34
C LYS A 178 6.43 13.63 3.54
N GLU A 179 6.73 14.29 4.66
CA GLU A 179 6.98 13.60 5.92
C GLU A 179 5.78 12.72 6.29
N PRO A 180 6.03 11.55 6.91
CA PRO A 180 4.98 10.72 7.44
C PRO A 180 4.03 11.54 8.32
N LYS A 181 2.73 11.39 8.14
CA LYS A 181 1.71 12.19 8.85
C LYS A 181 0.64 11.30 9.47
N LEU A 182 0.26 11.59 10.70
CA LEU A 182 -0.92 10.99 11.31
C LEU A 182 -2.14 11.91 11.12
N ALA A 183 -3.22 11.34 10.59
CA ALA A 183 -4.53 11.99 10.50
C ALA A 183 -5.48 11.32 11.48
N ILE A 184 -6.03 12.11 12.41
CA ILE A 184 -7.07 11.67 13.35
C ILE A 184 -8.35 12.41 12.98
N SER A 185 -9.42 11.67 12.74
CA SER A 185 -10.72 12.26 12.40
C SER A 185 -11.51 12.53 13.69
N PRO A 186 -12.22 13.66 13.79
CA PRO A 186 -13.11 13.94 14.92
C PRO A 186 -14.38 13.10 14.89
N VAL A 187 -14.64 12.36 13.80
CA VAL A 187 -15.82 11.50 13.67
C VAL A 187 -15.69 10.31 14.63
N PRO A 188 -16.70 10.03 15.48
CA PRO A 188 -16.68 8.88 16.38
C PRO A 188 -16.40 7.57 15.64
N ASN A 189 -15.52 6.73 16.20
CA ASN A 189 -15.11 5.44 15.64
C ASN A 189 -14.32 5.50 14.33
N ALA A 190 -13.95 6.68 13.84
CA ALA A 190 -13.01 6.77 12.74
C ALA A 190 -11.63 6.29 13.18
N GLN A 191 -11.02 5.40 12.40
CA GLN A 191 -9.68 4.90 12.68
C GLN A 191 -8.64 5.97 12.33
N PRO A 192 -7.59 6.15 13.15
CA PRO A 192 -6.47 7.01 12.81
C PRO A 192 -5.75 6.48 11.57
N VAL A 193 -5.29 7.38 10.69
CA VAL A 193 -4.61 7.03 9.45
C VAL A 193 -3.18 7.56 9.47
N LEU A 194 -2.20 6.65 9.48
CA LEU A 194 -0.79 6.95 9.28
C LEU A 194 -0.47 6.96 7.79
N HIS A 195 -0.15 8.13 7.26
CA HIS A 195 0.24 8.38 5.89
C HIS A 195 1.75 8.17 5.73
N LEU A 196 2.14 7.23 4.87
CA LEU A 196 3.53 6.95 4.53
C LEU A 196 3.78 7.22 3.04
N PRO A 197 4.86 7.93 2.69
CA PRO A 197 5.22 8.11 1.29
C PRO A 197 5.77 6.80 0.72
N LEU A 198 5.49 6.57 -0.56
CA LEU A 198 5.96 5.41 -1.31
C LEU A 198 6.62 5.88 -2.61
N LEU A 199 7.78 5.32 -2.94
CA LEU A 199 8.43 5.54 -4.23
C LEU A 199 8.72 4.20 -4.89
N PHE A 200 8.41 4.12 -6.18
CA PHE A 200 8.89 3.05 -7.04
C PHE A 200 10.36 3.30 -7.41
N PRO A 201 11.17 2.25 -7.66
CA PRO A 201 12.53 2.38 -8.14
C PRO A 201 12.57 3.27 -9.38
N GLN A 202 13.59 4.12 -9.45
CA GLN A 202 13.82 4.90 -10.65
C GLN A 202 14.23 3.96 -11.79
N PRO A 203 13.86 4.28 -13.05
CA PRO A 203 14.34 3.57 -14.22
C PRO A 203 15.88 3.50 -14.22
N SER A 204 16.45 2.38 -14.64
CA SER A 204 17.90 2.17 -14.65
C SER A 204 18.37 1.76 -16.04
N SER A 205 19.67 1.80 -16.30
CA SER A 205 20.21 1.42 -17.62
C SER A 205 20.15 -0.10 -17.87
N ARG A 206 19.88 -0.92 -16.84
CA ARG A 206 19.78 -2.39 -16.94
C ARG A 206 18.74 -2.98 -15.97
N PRO A 207 17.46 -2.61 -16.04
CA PRO A 207 16.46 -3.16 -15.16
C PRO A 207 16.03 -4.54 -15.65
N LEU A 208 16.01 -5.52 -14.74
CA LEU A 208 15.56 -6.88 -15.06
C LEU A 208 14.04 -6.96 -15.24
N THR A 209 13.28 -6.10 -14.56
CA THR A 209 11.83 -6.05 -14.68
C THR A 209 11.25 -4.70 -14.24
N ALA A 210 10.10 -4.33 -14.81
CA ALA A 210 9.30 -3.17 -14.40
C ALA A 210 8.43 -3.43 -13.15
N TRP A 211 8.57 -4.61 -12.54
CA TRP A 211 7.85 -5.00 -11.33
C TRP A 211 8.66 -4.67 -10.08
N SER A 212 7.96 -4.39 -8.98
CA SER A 212 8.58 -4.17 -7.68
C SER A 212 7.92 -5.03 -6.62
N THR A 213 8.73 -5.54 -5.69
CA THR A 213 8.24 -6.17 -4.46
C THR A 213 8.30 -5.15 -3.33
N ILE A 214 7.15 -4.67 -2.87
CA ILE A 214 7.03 -3.83 -1.68
C ILE A 214 6.99 -4.74 -0.46
N THR A 215 7.87 -4.50 0.51
CA THR A 215 7.92 -5.25 1.77
C THR A 215 7.77 -4.32 2.97
N LEU A 216 6.83 -4.64 3.87
CA LEU A 216 6.54 -3.89 5.10
C LEU A 216 6.73 -4.75 6.33
N ASN A 217 7.43 -4.23 7.34
CA ASN A 217 7.44 -4.79 8.69
C ASN A 217 6.25 -4.22 9.48
N LEU A 218 5.21 -5.01 9.69
CA LEU A 218 3.98 -4.55 10.36
C LEU A 218 4.22 -4.16 11.83
N PRO A 219 5.00 -4.91 12.64
CA PRO A 219 5.36 -4.49 13.98
C PRO A 219 6.04 -3.12 14.09
N SER A 220 6.94 -2.78 13.16
CA SER A 220 7.65 -1.50 13.22
C SER A 220 6.75 -0.30 12.94
N LEU A 221 5.54 -0.50 12.40
CA LEU A 221 4.61 0.58 12.09
C LEU A 221 3.84 1.09 13.31
N ILE A 222 3.63 0.24 14.33
CA ILE A 222 2.81 0.58 15.50
C ILE A 222 3.35 1.79 16.29
N PRO A 223 4.66 1.87 16.64
CA PRO A 223 5.17 2.98 17.45
C PRO A 223 4.95 4.36 16.81
N HIS A 224 4.90 4.45 15.48
CA HIS A 224 4.73 5.71 14.78
C HIS A 224 3.38 6.37 15.04
N PHE A 225 2.32 5.60 15.28
CA PHE A 225 1.01 6.15 15.65
C PHE A 225 1.09 6.96 16.95
N SER A 226 1.74 6.43 17.98
CA SER A 226 1.93 7.17 19.24
C SER A 226 2.89 8.36 19.10
N THR A 227 3.98 8.21 18.35
CA THR A 227 4.96 9.30 18.15
C THR A 227 4.30 10.52 17.50
N PHE A 228 3.57 10.32 16.41
CA PHE A 228 2.91 11.42 15.71
C PHE A 228 1.69 11.98 16.47
N ALA A 229 0.99 11.15 17.25
CA ALA A 229 -0.06 11.64 18.13
C ALA A 229 0.49 12.58 19.23
N GLY A 230 1.67 12.27 19.78
CA GLY A 230 2.35 13.13 20.76
C GLY A 230 2.85 14.45 20.17
N MET A 231 3.35 14.45 18.93
CA MET A 231 3.79 15.69 18.25
C MET A 231 2.64 16.68 18.05
N HIS A 232 1.44 16.19 17.70
CA HIS A 232 0.26 17.04 17.53
C HIS A 232 -0.20 17.71 18.83
N GLN A 233 0.15 17.17 20.00
CA GLN A 233 -0.18 17.79 21.30
C GLN A 233 0.75 18.95 21.67
N LEU A 234 1.98 18.97 21.14
CA LEU A 234 2.96 20.01 21.46
C LEU A 234 2.72 21.29 20.65
N ASP A 235 2.16 21.17 19.45
CA ASP A 235 1.91 22.30 18.52
C ASP A 235 0.68 23.14 18.95
N ASP A 236 -0.30 22.54 19.63
CA ASP A 236 -1.48 23.24 20.19
C ASP A 236 -1.16 24.03 21.49
N GLY A 237 0.10 24.04 21.94
CA GLY A 237 0.51 24.54 23.26
C GLY A 237 1.07 25.96 23.32
N GLU A 238 1.35 26.63 22.19
CA GLU A 238 2.09 27.92 22.19
C GLU A 238 1.28 29.19 21.88
N ASP A 239 0.01 29.12 21.46
CA ASP A 239 -0.79 30.35 21.30
C ASP A 239 -1.52 30.75 22.59
N GLY A 240 -0.74 31.31 23.50
CA GLY A 240 -1.22 32.03 24.69
C GLY A 240 -2.00 33.28 24.33
N ARG A 241 -3.30 33.14 23.98
CA ARG A 241 -4.32 34.19 24.13
C ARG A 241 -5.61 33.61 24.67
N HIS A 242 -5.87 33.91 25.94
CA HIS A 242 -7.11 33.59 26.63
C HIS A 242 -8.31 34.29 25.98
N ASP A 243 -9.08 33.55 25.16
CA ASP A 243 -10.47 33.92 24.85
C ASP A 243 -11.41 32.97 25.60
N ILE A 244 -12.07 33.51 26.62
CA ILE A 244 -12.85 32.77 27.64
C ILE A 244 -14.23 32.29 27.11
N ASN A 245 -14.52 32.45 25.81
CA ASN A 245 -15.86 32.22 25.26
C ASN A 245 -15.94 31.28 24.04
N HIS A 246 -14.88 30.54 23.71
CA HIS A 246 -15.02 29.44 22.76
C HIS A 246 -15.12 28.10 23.51
N PRO A 247 -16.16 27.27 23.26
CA PRO A 247 -16.19 25.91 23.78
C PRO A 247 -15.02 25.17 23.11
N VAL A 248 -13.93 25.04 23.86
CA VAL A 248 -12.76 24.26 23.47
C VAL A 248 -13.27 22.87 23.14
N THR A 249 -13.11 22.45 21.89
CA THR A 249 -13.35 21.10 21.37
C THR A 249 -12.35 20.11 22.01
N LEU A 250 -12.43 19.94 23.33
CA LEU A 250 -11.65 19.01 24.16
C LEU A 250 -11.96 17.53 23.89
N SER A 251 -12.76 17.22 22.87
CA SER A 251 -13.32 15.89 22.63
C SER A 251 -12.63 15.08 21.51
N ALA A 252 -11.76 15.68 20.69
CA ALA A 252 -11.06 14.96 19.62
C ALA A 252 -9.78 14.22 20.08
N ILE A 253 -9.29 14.50 21.29
CA ILE A 253 -7.91 14.18 21.73
C ILE A 253 -7.77 12.76 22.31
N ASN A 254 -8.87 12.03 22.53
CA ASN A 254 -8.86 10.69 23.14
C ASN A 254 -9.09 9.53 22.14
N ALA A 255 -9.00 9.77 20.83
CA ALA A 255 -9.09 8.66 19.87
C ALA A 255 -7.95 7.66 20.15
N PRO A 256 -8.26 6.41 20.55
CA PRO A 256 -7.24 5.48 20.99
C PRO A 256 -6.40 5.02 19.80
N VAL A 257 -5.23 5.63 19.62
CA VAL A 257 -4.27 5.23 18.58
C VAL A 257 -3.53 3.94 18.99
N PRO A 258 -3.13 3.09 18.02
CA PRO A 258 -2.22 1.99 18.30
C PRO A 258 -0.94 2.50 18.98
N SER A 259 -0.50 1.84 20.04
CA SER A 259 0.78 2.19 20.70
C SER A 259 1.46 1.01 21.41
N GLY A 260 0.86 -0.18 21.34
CA GLY A 260 1.34 -1.38 22.03
C GLY A 260 2.17 -2.29 21.14
N THR A 261 2.19 -3.57 21.47
CA THR A 261 2.75 -4.59 20.58
C THR A 261 1.76 -4.88 19.45
N TYR A 262 2.26 -5.04 18.22
CA TYR A 262 1.48 -5.54 17.10
C TYR A 262 0.77 -6.87 17.44
N SER A 263 -0.48 -6.99 17.00
CA SER A 263 -1.29 -8.20 17.12
C SER A 263 -1.46 -8.88 15.78
N HIS A 264 -2.05 -8.19 14.80
CA HIS A 264 -2.36 -8.76 13.49
C HIS A 264 -2.74 -7.70 12.44
N LEU A 265 -2.76 -8.13 11.17
CA LEU A 265 -3.31 -7.41 10.03
C LEU A 265 -4.83 -7.63 10.02
N SER A 266 -5.61 -6.55 10.04
CA SER A 266 -7.08 -6.62 10.00
C SER A 266 -7.64 -6.54 8.59
N PHE A 267 -7.05 -5.74 7.70
CA PHE A 267 -7.43 -5.71 6.29
C PHE A 267 -6.28 -5.23 5.40
N ILE A 268 -6.43 -5.46 4.10
CA ILE A 268 -5.64 -4.84 3.04
C ILE A 268 -6.59 -4.33 1.96
N LYS A 269 -6.34 -3.12 1.45
CA LYS A 269 -7.08 -2.50 0.36
C LYS A 269 -6.11 -1.96 -0.67
N ILE A 270 -6.23 -2.43 -1.91
CA ILE A 270 -5.39 -1.99 -3.03
C ILE A 270 -6.21 -1.09 -3.92
N TYR A 271 -5.78 0.16 -4.09
CA TYR A 271 -6.44 1.10 -4.98
C TYR A 271 -6.03 0.89 -6.43
N ALA A 272 -6.85 1.44 -7.33
CA ALA A 272 -6.59 1.49 -8.76
C ALA A 272 -5.27 2.15 -9.13
N THR A 273 -4.91 2.02 -10.42
CA THR A 273 -3.68 2.43 -11.11
C THR A 273 -2.46 1.53 -10.85
N CYS A 274 -2.69 0.22 -10.78
CA CYS A 274 -1.59 -0.74 -10.70
C CYS A 274 -1.89 -2.01 -11.49
N ARG A 275 -0.82 -2.75 -11.77
CA ARG A 275 -0.89 -4.18 -12.00
C ARG A 275 -0.42 -4.91 -10.75
N LEU A 276 -1.16 -5.94 -10.36
CA LEU A 276 -0.93 -6.72 -9.15
C LEU A 276 -0.74 -8.19 -9.51
N ARG A 277 0.34 -8.79 -9.03
CA ARG A 277 0.64 -10.22 -9.26
C ARG A 277 0.37 -11.06 -8.03
N ARG A 278 0.88 -10.64 -6.86
CA ARG A 278 0.82 -11.39 -5.60
C ARG A 278 0.71 -10.48 -4.39
N ILE A 279 0.02 -10.98 -3.35
CA ILE A 279 0.04 -10.46 -1.99
C ILE A 279 0.24 -11.65 -1.06
N TRP A 280 1.25 -11.57 -0.19
CA TRP A 280 1.47 -12.60 0.83
C TRP A 280 2.03 -11.99 2.10
N LEU A 281 1.85 -12.71 3.19
CA LEU A 281 2.49 -12.41 4.45
C LEU A 281 3.51 -13.48 4.80
N SER A 282 4.54 -13.11 5.54
CA SER A 282 5.53 -14.05 6.03
C SER A 282 6.08 -13.71 7.42
N ASP A 283 6.59 -14.72 8.12
CA ASP A 283 7.42 -14.55 9.33
C ASP A 283 8.92 -14.71 9.04
N LEU A 284 9.27 -14.95 7.77
CA LEU A 284 10.65 -15.02 7.32
C LEU A 284 11.22 -13.61 7.22
N LEU A 285 12.53 -13.47 7.48
CA LEU A 285 13.20 -12.19 7.26
C LEU A 285 13.22 -11.87 5.76
N PRO A 286 13.11 -10.60 5.36
CA PRO A 286 13.32 -10.20 3.99
C PRO A 286 14.69 -10.67 3.49
N GLY A 287 14.75 -11.17 2.25
CA GLY A 287 15.96 -11.77 1.68
C GLY A 287 16.21 -13.23 2.10
N SER A 288 15.38 -13.81 2.97
CA SER A 288 15.40 -15.27 3.18
C SER A 288 14.92 -15.98 1.92
N GLN A 289 15.43 -17.18 1.67
CA GLN A 289 14.97 -18.02 0.56
C GLN A 289 13.47 -18.26 0.70
N VAL A 290 12.70 -17.70 -0.24
CA VAL A 290 11.28 -17.98 -0.39
C VAL A 290 11.11 -19.07 -1.45
N PRO A 291 10.01 -19.83 -1.43
CA PRO A 291 9.68 -20.70 -2.54
C PRO A 291 9.67 -19.93 -3.86
N TRP A 292 10.13 -20.56 -4.95
CA TRP A 292 10.33 -19.92 -6.25
C TRP A 292 9.07 -19.22 -6.78
N GLU A 293 7.88 -19.67 -6.40
CA GLU A 293 6.62 -19.05 -6.79
C GLU A 293 6.44 -17.62 -6.25
N PHE A 294 7.19 -17.23 -5.21
CA PHE A 294 7.18 -15.88 -4.64
C PHE A 294 8.30 -14.99 -5.18
N GLU A 295 9.21 -15.50 -6.00
CA GLU A 295 10.27 -14.72 -6.62
C GLU A 295 9.76 -13.96 -7.87
N LEU A 296 10.46 -12.88 -8.23
CA LEU A 296 10.26 -12.12 -9.46
C LEU A 296 11.30 -12.59 -10.49
N TYR A 297 10.84 -13.24 -11.55
CA TYR A 297 11.67 -13.57 -12.70
C TYR A 297 11.16 -12.75 -13.88
N GLY A 298 11.93 -11.73 -14.28
CA GLY A 298 11.80 -11.14 -15.61
C GLY A 298 12.30 -12.14 -16.64
N THR A 299 11.63 -12.22 -17.78
CA THR A 299 12.06 -13.05 -18.93
C THR A 299 12.31 -12.15 -20.12
#